data_AF-A0A1B6I917-F1
#
_entry.id   AF-A0A1B6I917-F1
#
_cell.length_a   1.000
_cell.length_b   1.000
_cell.length_c   1.000
_cell.angle_alpha   90.00
_cell.angle_beta   90.00
_cell.angle_gamma   90.00
#
_symmetry.space_group_name_H-M   'P 1'
#
loop_
_entity.id
_entity.type
_entity.pdbx_description
1 polymer ?
#
loop_
_entity_poly.entity_id
_entity_poly.type
_entity_poly.pdbx_seq_one_letter_code
_entity_poly.pdbx_strand_id
1 'polypeptide(L)'
;FYFLSNDELLEILAQTRNPHAVQPHLRKCFDAISKLEFGTKQVLPEGATEGDENIEFETVLTTDIVAMISPEQEVVSLGKGLKARGNVEDWLGKVEEAMF
;
A
#
# COMPACT_ATOMS: atom_id res chain seq x y z
N PHE A 1 1.56 12.67 13.04
CA PHE A 1 2.60 11.64 13.31
C PHE A 1 3.32 11.87 14.66
N TYR A 2 2.63 11.76 15.81
CA TYR A 2 3.25 11.99 17.13
C TYR A 2 3.75 10.71 17.85
N PHE A 3 3.51 9.54 17.26
CA PHE A 3 3.80 8.23 17.88
C PHE A 3 5.07 7.53 17.37
N LEU A 4 5.74 8.10 16.36
CA LEU A 4 6.98 7.57 15.81
C LEU A 4 8.20 8.21 16.47
N SER A 5 9.26 7.43 16.64
CA SER A 5 10.57 7.94 17.03
C SER A 5 11.20 8.76 15.89
N ASN A 6 12.14 9.65 16.19
CA ASN A 6 12.76 10.53 15.18
C ASN A 6 13.40 9.73 14.03
N ASP A 7 14.10 8.65 14.35
CA ASP A 7 14.68 7.71 13.38
C ASP A 7 13.62 7.02 12.52
N GLU A 8 12.50 6.59 13.11
CA GLU A 8 11.42 5.93 12.34
C GLU A 8 10.73 6.91 11.40
N LEU A 9 10.53 8.16 11.82
CA LEU A 9 10.01 9.20 10.95
C LEU A 9 10.95 9.42 9.76
N LEU A 10 12.25 9.50 9.99
CA LEU A 10 13.26 9.62 8.94
C LEU A 10 13.30 8.39 8.02
N GLU A 11 13.16 7.18 8.55
CA GLU A 11 13.08 5.95 7.74
C GLU A 11 11.86 5.96 6.81
N ILE A 12 10.69 6.33 7.33
CA ILE A 12 9.46 6.40 6.52
C ILE A 12 9.56 7.49 5.44
N LEU A 13 10.15 8.65 5.78
CA LEU A 13 10.43 9.73 4.82
C LEU A 13 11.47 9.30 3.76
N ALA A 14 12.45 8.48 4.14
CA ALA A 14 13.44 7.92 3.20
C ALA A 14 12.84 6.83 2.31
N GLN A 15 11.86 6.08 2.80
CA GLN A 15 11.19 4.99 2.09
C GLN A 15 9.96 5.40 1.27
N THR A 16 9.87 6.68 0.89
CA THR A 16 8.83 7.22 -0.02
C THR A 16 8.69 6.47 -1.36
N ARG A 17 9.70 5.69 -1.75
CA ARG A 17 9.69 4.85 -2.96
C ARG A 17 9.12 3.44 -2.74
N ASN A 18 9.17 2.94 -1.50
CA ASN A 18 8.85 1.55 -1.16
C ASN A 18 7.75 1.54 -0.10
N PRO A 19 6.47 1.65 -0.49
CA PRO A 19 5.37 1.74 0.45
C PRO A 19 5.14 0.46 1.26
N HIS A 20 5.71 -0.67 0.84
CA HIS A 20 5.63 -1.91 1.63
C HIS A 20 6.48 -1.83 2.90
N ALA A 21 7.53 -1.00 2.88
CA ALA A 21 8.47 -0.91 3.98
C ALA A 21 7.96 -0.01 5.12
N VAL A 22 6.90 0.77 4.87
CA VAL A 22 6.21 1.56 5.90
C VAL A 22 5.23 0.72 6.74
N GLN A 23 4.81 -0.47 6.27
CA GLN A 23 3.87 -1.38 6.94
C GLN A 23 4.14 -1.60 8.45
N PRO A 24 5.37 -1.94 8.90
CA PRO A 24 5.65 -2.12 10.32
C PRO A 24 5.44 -0.85 11.14
N HIS A 25 5.61 0.33 10.54
CA HIS A 25 5.42 1.61 11.20
C HIS A 25 3.96 2.06 11.23
N LEU A 26 3.13 1.61 10.29
CA LEU A 26 1.69 1.94 10.27
C LEU A 26 0.99 1.50 11.55
N ARG A 27 1.32 0.31 12.05
CA ARG A 27 0.78 -0.20 13.32
C ARG A 27 1.12 0.67 14.53
N LYS A 28 2.21 1.46 14.47
CA LYS A 28 2.56 2.44 15.50
C LYS A 28 1.88 3.79 15.29
N CYS A 29 1.59 4.15 14.04
CA CYS A 29 0.94 5.41 13.69
C CYS A 29 -0.58 5.37 13.87
N PHE A 30 -1.18 4.24 13.52
CA PHE A 30 -2.61 4.01 13.47
C PHE A 30 -2.93 2.78 14.31
N ASP A 31 -3.67 2.97 15.40
CA ASP A 31 -4.12 1.86 16.25
C ASP A 31 -5.13 0.96 15.50
N ALA A 32 -5.93 1.58 14.62
CA ALA A 32 -6.93 0.90 13.81
C ALA A 32 -6.37 0.19 12.56
N ILE A 33 -5.09 0.38 12.20
CA ILE A 33 -4.47 -0.29 11.04
C ILE A 33 -3.39 -1.27 11.51
N SER A 34 -3.61 -2.56 11.26
CA SER A 34 -2.59 -3.59 11.42
C SER A 34 -1.74 -3.74 10.16
N LYS A 35 -2.37 -3.77 8.98
CA LYS A 35 -1.71 -3.88 7.67
C LYS A 35 -2.49 -3.18 6.56
N LEU A 36 -1.80 -2.77 5.49
CA LEU A 36 -2.43 -2.39 4.22
C LEU A 36 -2.40 -3.53 3.21
N GLU A 37 -3.43 -3.61 2.39
CA GLU A 37 -3.57 -4.50 1.24
C GLU A 37 -3.25 -3.71 -0.02
N PHE A 38 -2.28 -4.19 -0.80
CA PHE A 38 -1.84 -3.55 -2.03
C PHE A 38 -2.44 -4.28 -3.23
N GLY A 39 -2.96 -3.51 -4.19
CA GLY A 39 -3.52 -4.02 -5.42
C GLY A 39 -2.48 -4.75 -6.26
N THR A 40 -2.89 -5.86 -6.86
CA THR A 40 -2.11 -6.55 -7.87
C THR A 40 -2.54 -6.10 -9.26
N LYS A 41 -1.58 -5.98 -10.17
CA LYS A 41 -1.85 -5.73 -11.57
C LYS A 41 -1.32 -6.90 -12.39
N GLN A 42 -2.17 -7.42 -13.24
CA GLN A 42 -1.77 -8.38 -14.25
C GLN A 42 -1.04 -7.61 -15.35
N VAL A 43 0.25 -7.90 -15.52
CA VAL A 43 1.04 -7.40 -16.63
C VAL A 43 1.33 -8.55 -17.57
N LEU A 44 1.23 -8.25 -18.86
CA LEU A 44 1.66 -9.15 -19.91
C LEU A 44 3.20 -9.22 -19.85
N PRO A 45 3.79 -10.42 -19.80
CA PRO A 45 5.24 -10.56 -19.84
C PRO A 45 5.79 -9.99 -21.15
N GLU A 46 6.97 -9.38 -21.08
CA GLU A 46 7.63 -8.72 -22.22
C GLU A 46 8.01 -9.79 -23.26
N GLY A 47 7.15 -10.01 -24.25
CA GLY A 47 7.27 -11.10 -25.23
C GLY A 47 5.96 -11.86 -25.51
N ALA A 48 4.91 -11.64 -24.72
CA ALA A 48 3.58 -12.19 -25.01
C ALA A 48 3.00 -11.54 -26.28
N THR A 49 2.65 -12.38 -27.25
CA THR A 49 1.95 -11.94 -28.47
C THR A 49 0.45 -12.07 -28.25
N GLU A 50 -0.31 -11.02 -28.59
CA GLU A 50 -1.77 -11.02 -28.53
C GLU A 50 -2.33 -12.10 -29.46
N GLY A 51 -2.63 -13.29 -28.93
CA GLY A 51 -3.11 -14.43 -29.71
C GLY A 51 -2.71 -15.81 -29.19
N ASP A 52 -1.77 -15.90 -28.24
CA ASP A 52 -1.43 -17.17 -27.59
C ASP A 52 -2.44 -17.49 -26.48
N GLU A 53 -3.01 -18.70 -26.51
CA GLU A 53 -4.00 -19.17 -25.52
C GLU A 53 -3.38 -19.60 -24.18
N ASN A 54 -2.04 -19.63 -24.08
CA ASN A 54 -1.27 -19.93 -22.86
C ASN A 54 -0.49 -18.70 -22.34
N ILE A 55 -1.05 -17.50 -22.44
CA ILE A 55 -0.45 -16.30 -21.81
C ILE A 55 -0.63 -16.38 -20.30
N GLU A 56 0.45 -16.71 -19.58
CA GLU A 56 0.54 -16.54 -18.13
C GLU A 56 0.67 -15.04 -17.81
N PHE A 57 -0.39 -14.45 -17.28
CA PHE A 57 -0.35 -13.07 -16.79
C PHE A 57 0.52 -13.00 -15.53
N GLU A 58 1.60 -12.21 -15.59
CA GLU A 58 2.43 -11.99 -14.42
C GLU A 58 1.67 -11.08 -13.44
N THR A 59 1.47 -11.57 -12.22
CA THR A 59 0.78 -10.80 -11.19
C THR A 59 1.82 -10.00 -10.41
N VAL A 60 1.96 -8.71 -10.72
CA VAL A 60 2.87 -7.81 -10.02
C VAL A 60 2.14 -7.03 -8.93
N LEU A 61 2.79 -6.90 -7.77
CA LEU A 61 2.31 -6.04 -6.68
C LEU A 61 2.49 -4.58 -7.09
N THR A 62 1.43 -3.79 -6.99
CA THR A 62 1.47 -2.36 -7.27
C THR A 62 1.48 -1.56 -5.97
N THR A 63 1.60 -0.24 -6.09
CA THR A 63 1.50 0.68 -4.95
C THR A 63 0.08 1.18 -4.72
N ASP A 64 -0.91 0.66 -5.44
CA ASP A 64 -2.32 0.95 -5.19
C ASP A 64 -2.74 0.28 -3.88
N ILE A 65 -3.35 1.03 -2.97
CA ILE A 65 -3.88 0.48 -1.71
C ILE A 65 -5.35 0.17 -1.95
N VAL A 66 -5.75 -1.08 -1.75
CA VAL A 66 -7.13 -1.55 -2.01
C VAL A 66 -7.94 -1.69 -0.73
N ALA A 67 -7.28 -2.09 0.36
CA ALA A 67 -7.92 -2.27 1.65
C ALA A 67 -6.92 -2.08 2.77
N MET A 68 -7.43 -1.97 3.99
CA MET A 68 -6.66 -2.08 5.21
C MET A 68 -7.21 -3.21 6.07
N ILE A 69 -6.35 -3.75 6.90
CA ILE A 69 -6.64 -4.85 7.82
C ILE A 69 -6.45 -4.30 9.23
N SER A 70 -7.51 -4.35 10.03
CA SER A 70 -7.50 -3.93 11.43
C SER A 70 -6.79 -4.97 12.31
N PRO A 71 -6.41 -4.63 13.56
CA PRO A 71 -5.86 -5.61 14.49
C PRO A 71 -6.85 -6.74 14.86
N GLU A 72 -8.15 -6.53 14.67
CA GLU A 72 -9.21 -7.51 14.88
C GLU A 72 -9.44 -8.41 13.65
N GLN A 73 -8.54 -8.36 12.65
CA GLN A 73 -8.65 -9.04 11.35
C GLN A 73 -9.84 -8.57 10.49
N GLU A 74 -10.37 -7.37 10.75
CA GLU A 74 -11.38 -6.77 9.89
C GLU A 74 -10.74 -6.17 8.64
N VAL A 75 -11.32 -6.45 7.47
CA VAL A 75 -10.85 -5.90 6.20
C VAL A 75 -11.75 -4.74 5.80
N VAL A 76 -11.20 -3.53 5.81
CA VAL A 76 -11.90 -2.32 5.40
C VAL A 76 -11.42 -1.89 4.03
N SER A 77 -12.34 -1.81 3.07
CA SER A 77 -12.03 -1.39 1.71
C SER A 77 -11.77 0.11 1.67
N LEU A 78 -10.55 0.51 1.34
CA LEU A 78 -10.20 1.91 1.14
C LEU A 78 -10.60 2.26 -0.29
N GLY A 79 -11.40 3.31 -0.48
CA GLY A 79 -12.03 3.64 -1.76
C GLY A 79 -11.06 3.70 -2.96
N LYS A 80 -11.61 3.66 -4.18
CA LYS A 80 -10.81 3.61 -5.42
C LYS A 80 -9.92 4.84 -5.57
N GLY A 81 -8.62 4.63 -5.82
CA GLY A 81 -7.67 5.68 -6.20
C GLY A 81 -6.59 5.99 -5.17
N LEU A 82 -6.56 5.26 -4.05
CA LEU A 82 -5.51 5.40 -3.05
C LEU A 82 -4.20 4.76 -3.55
N LYS A 83 -3.14 5.55 -3.64
CA LYS A 83 -1.83 5.11 -4.15
C LYS A 83 -0.75 5.56 -3.21
N ALA A 84 0.05 4.62 -2.73
CA ALA A 84 1.20 4.87 -1.88
C ALA A 84 2.41 5.32 -2.72
N ARG A 85 2.28 6.48 -3.36
CA ARG A 85 3.29 7.06 -4.25
C ARG A 85 3.58 8.50 -3.84
N GLY A 86 4.86 8.84 -3.70
CA GLY A 86 5.29 10.20 -3.38
C GLY A 86 5.41 10.41 -1.88
N ASN A 87 5.00 11.59 -1.40
CA ASN A 87 5.18 11.96 0.00
C ASN A 87 4.33 11.08 0.91
N VAL A 88 4.95 10.48 1.92
CA VAL A 88 4.29 9.49 2.79
C VAL A 88 3.09 10.06 3.53
N GLU A 89 3.20 11.31 3.96
CA GLU A 89 2.17 12.01 4.70
C GLU A 89 0.92 12.27 3.84
N ASP A 90 1.08 12.49 2.53
CA ASP A 90 -0.04 12.78 1.63
C ASP A 90 -0.93 11.55 1.43
N TRP A 91 -0.33 10.41 1.10
CA TRP A 91 -1.10 9.20 0.89
C TRP A 91 -1.58 8.60 2.21
N LEU A 92 -0.87 8.80 3.33
CA LEU A 92 -1.38 8.40 4.66
C LEU A 92 -2.54 9.27 5.13
N GLY A 93 -2.52 10.57 4.86
CA GLY A 93 -3.68 11.43 5.10
C GLY A 93 -4.90 10.95 4.32
N LYS A 94 -4.72 10.53 3.06
CA LYS A 94 -5.80 9.93 2.26
C LYS A 94 -6.27 8.57 2.78
N VAL A 95 -5.37 7.74 3.33
CA VAL A 95 -5.74 6.49 4.00
C VAL A 95 -6.67 6.82 5.16
N GLU A 96 -6.25 7.74 6.03
CA GLU A 96 -7.02 8.19 7.20
C GLU A 96 -8.38 8.77 6.79
N GLU A 97 -8.44 9.65 5.79
CA GLU A 97 -9.69 10.18 5.25
C GLU A 97 -10.61 9.07 4.71
N ALA A 98 -10.06 8.02 4.13
CA ALA A 98 -10.83 6.88 3.64
C ALA A 98 -11.30 5.92 4.75
N MET A 99 -10.86 6.10 6.00
CA MET A 99 -11.36 5.35 7.17
C MET A 99 -12.61 5.98 7.79
N PHE A 100 -12.91 7.25 7.47
CA PHE A 100 -14.08 7.99 7.94
C PHE A 100 -15.24 7.94 6.94
#